data_AF-A0A8C1Y1J4-F1
#
_entry.id   AF-A0A8C1Y1J4-F1
#
_cell.length_a   1.000
_cell.length_b   1.000
_cell.length_c   1.000
_cell.angle_alpha   90.00
_cell.angle_beta   90.00
_cell.angle_gamma   90.00
#
_symmetry.space_group_name_H-M   'P 1'
#
loop_
_entity.id
_entity.type
_entity.pdbx_description
1 polymer ?
#
loop_
_entity_poly.entity_id
_entity_poly.type
_entity_poly.pdbx_seq_one_letter_code
_entity_poly.pdbx_strand_id
1 'polypeptide(L)'
;LPNWVNFCNISPFLTQSALEVYKEMVLLYIGEARHFVNSQCADLEPWQIIATTLLFTLGAVWLKGFLFQKESKCYLSLRIQNQLNKALDDMSMSLCTLKEGMCYTKLLPAQGLTHKQLLDKIREYETLSKSPSAYWAKGKVSGAVYWGDEKLTDLLVKVYGEFAWTNPLHPDLFPGVRKMEAEVVRMTCALFNGGPDSCGTVTSGGTESILMACKAYRDMAHERGIKHPEIIAPMSVHAAFDKAAHYFGMKLIHIPLDKKTMKVDVKAMRRAISRNTAMLVCSAPQFPHGIMDPVVEVAKLAVKYNIPFHVDACLGGFLIIFMEKAGFKLDPFDFRVNGVTSISADTHKYGYAPKGSSVVLYSEKKFRHYQYFVAPDWQGGIYASPSMAGSRPGGIIAACWATMMHMGENGYVEATRKVVGTARKIKAGIRKIDGMFVFGDPEVSVVALGSDVFDIFRLSNALTSKGWNLNTLQFPSSIHICVTMLHTQPGVAEQFISDVKREVAIIMKNPKEKTTGMGAIYGMAQSIPDRTMVTEVSQGFLDCLYSTEVPKIQSKHHKNQKNHMNGNSKAH
;
A
#
# COMPACT_ATOMS: atom_id res chain seq x y z
N LEU A 1 -0.59 -21.68 64.37
CA LEU A 1 -1.73 -22.22 65.16
C LEU A 1 -2.38 -21.05 65.91
N PRO A 2 -3.71 -20.96 66.06
CA PRO A 2 -4.76 -21.24 65.06
C PRO A 2 -6.04 -20.37 65.24
N ASN A 3 -7.09 -20.72 64.46
CA ASN A 3 -8.55 -20.55 64.66
C ASN A 3 -9.21 -19.23 64.18
N TRP A 4 -10.03 -19.20 63.12
CA TRP A 4 -11.36 -19.83 62.89
C TRP A 4 -12.41 -19.45 63.93
N VAL A 5 -13.48 -18.74 63.52
CA VAL A 5 -14.90 -19.17 63.66
C VAL A 5 -15.78 -18.52 62.57
N ASN A 6 -16.53 -19.40 61.92
CA ASN A 6 -17.72 -19.31 61.05
C ASN A 6 -18.66 -18.09 61.18
N PHE A 7 -19.27 -17.71 60.05
CA PHE A 7 -20.73 -17.70 59.91
C PHE A 7 -21.16 -18.09 58.49
N CYS A 8 -21.99 -19.13 58.40
CA CYS A 8 -22.63 -19.64 57.20
C CYS A 8 -23.88 -18.82 56.80
N ASN A 9 -24.25 -18.96 55.53
CA ASN A 9 -25.60 -18.95 54.96
C ASN A 9 -26.41 -17.64 54.94
N ILE A 10 -26.44 -16.98 53.76
CA ILE A 10 -27.68 -16.37 53.22
C ILE A 10 -27.74 -16.59 51.69
N SER A 11 -28.64 -17.51 51.29
CA SER A 11 -29.53 -17.57 50.11
C SER A 11 -29.10 -17.12 48.69
N PRO A 12 -29.41 -17.90 47.61
CA PRO A 12 -29.32 -17.50 46.21
C PRO A 12 -30.62 -16.83 45.69
N PHE A 13 -31.33 -16.07 46.52
CA PHE A 13 -32.44 -15.22 46.07
C PHE A 13 -31.98 -13.77 46.08
N LEU A 14 -31.50 -13.21 44.96
CA LEU A 14 -31.46 -11.74 44.77
C LEU A 14 -31.06 -11.24 43.36
N THR A 15 -30.82 -12.10 42.36
CA THR A 15 -30.45 -11.63 41.01
C THR A 15 -31.64 -11.47 40.05
N GLN A 16 -32.81 -12.02 40.38
CA GLN A 16 -34.01 -11.93 39.53
C GLN A 16 -34.93 -10.75 39.94
N SER A 17 -34.96 -10.38 41.23
CA SER A 17 -35.85 -9.31 41.74
C SER A 17 -35.39 -7.90 41.37
N ALA A 18 -34.08 -7.62 41.34
CA ALA A 18 -33.59 -6.29 40.99
C ALA A 18 -33.91 -5.93 39.52
N LEU A 19 -33.78 -6.91 38.61
CA LEU A 19 -34.09 -6.72 37.20
C LEU A 19 -35.60 -6.52 36.96
N GLU A 20 -36.45 -7.19 37.73
CA GLU A 20 -37.90 -6.96 37.71
C GLU A 20 -38.27 -5.59 38.25
N VAL A 21 -37.65 -5.12 39.34
CA VAL A 21 -37.89 -3.77 39.87
C VAL A 21 -37.45 -2.68 38.88
N TYR A 22 -36.30 -2.82 38.21
CA TYR A 22 -35.90 -1.88 37.16
C TYR A 22 -36.84 -1.93 35.96
N LYS A 23 -37.31 -3.12 35.58
CA LYS A 23 -38.29 -3.29 34.50
C LYS A 23 -39.63 -2.64 34.86
N GLU A 24 -40.11 -2.80 36.09
CA GLU A 24 -41.32 -2.16 36.58
C GLU A 24 -41.16 -0.63 36.66
N MET A 25 -40.03 -0.12 37.15
CA MET A 25 -39.76 1.33 37.14
C MET A 25 -39.73 1.89 35.71
N VAL A 26 -39.07 1.21 34.78
CA VAL A 26 -39.05 1.63 33.37
C VAL A 26 -40.45 1.58 32.76
N LEU A 27 -41.24 0.54 33.04
CA LEU A 27 -42.62 0.45 32.56
C LEU A 27 -43.52 1.53 33.17
N LEU A 28 -43.28 1.91 34.42
CA LEU A 28 -44.01 2.97 35.11
C LEU A 28 -43.69 4.34 34.51
N TYR A 29 -42.42 4.64 34.25
CA TYR A 29 -42.01 5.86 33.54
C TYR A 29 -42.49 5.89 32.10
N ILE A 30 -42.51 4.76 31.39
CA ILE A 30 -43.11 4.66 30.04
C ILE A 30 -44.62 4.90 30.11
N GLY A 31 -45.29 4.39 31.15
CA GLY A 31 -46.71 4.60 31.40
C GLY A 31 -47.03 6.07 31.67
N GLU A 32 -46.28 6.72 32.55
CA GLU A 32 -46.43 8.15 32.84
C GLU A 32 -46.12 9.02 31.62
N ALA A 33 -45.05 8.73 30.88
CA ALA A 33 -44.71 9.44 29.65
C ALA A 33 -45.80 9.27 28.59
N ARG A 34 -46.34 8.06 28.42
CA ARG A 34 -47.46 7.79 27.51
C ARG A 34 -48.71 8.55 27.95
N HIS A 35 -49.05 8.57 29.24
CA HIS A 35 -50.22 9.27 29.74
C HIS A 35 -50.06 10.78 29.59
N PHE A 36 -48.86 11.32 29.83
CA PHE A 36 -48.53 12.71 29.61
C PHE A 36 -48.67 13.09 28.13
N VAL A 37 -48.03 12.37 27.22
CA VAL A 37 -48.14 12.62 25.77
C VAL A 37 -49.60 12.52 25.30
N ASN A 38 -50.33 11.48 25.72
CA ASN A 38 -51.74 11.33 25.38
C ASN A 38 -52.61 12.47 25.93
N SER A 39 -52.32 12.97 27.13
CA SER A 39 -53.05 14.12 27.70
C SER A 39 -52.77 15.42 26.94
N GLN A 40 -51.54 15.61 26.46
CA GLN A 40 -51.15 16.78 25.66
C GLN A 40 -51.67 16.69 24.21
N CYS A 41 -52.07 15.49 23.76
CA CYS A 41 -52.63 15.25 22.43
C CYS A 41 -54.13 14.95 22.43
N ALA A 42 -54.81 15.05 23.58
CA ALA A 42 -56.20 14.61 23.75
C ALA A 42 -57.20 15.41 22.90
N ASP A 43 -56.92 16.70 22.67
CA ASP A 43 -57.78 17.62 21.93
C ASP A 43 -57.29 17.88 20.48
N LEU A 44 -56.31 17.10 20.01
CA LEU A 44 -55.74 17.25 18.67
C LEU A 44 -56.37 16.26 17.69
N GLU A 45 -56.74 16.73 16.51
CA GLU A 45 -57.21 15.85 15.44
C GLU A 45 -56.08 14.96 14.92
N PRO A 46 -56.36 13.73 14.45
CA PRO A 46 -55.32 12.77 14.03
C PRO A 46 -54.31 13.32 13.02
N TRP A 47 -54.74 14.20 12.11
CA TRP A 47 -53.84 14.81 11.12
C TRP A 47 -52.86 15.82 11.73
N GLN A 48 -53.23 16.50 12.82
CA GLN A 48 -52.37 17.45 13.52
C GLN A 48 -51.24 16.72 14.25
N ILE A 49 -51.53 15.57 14.87
CA ILE A 49 -50.53 14.71 15.50
C ILE A 49 -49.53 14.18 14.47
N ILE A 50 -50.03 13.71 13.31
CA ILE A 50 -49.19 13.25 12.20
C ILE A 50 -48.31 14.39 11.68
N ALA A 51 -48.87 15.57 11.43
CA ALA A 51 -48.14 16.72 10.91
C ALA A 51 -47.05 17.20 11.88
N THR A 52 -47.35 17.32 13.17
CA THR A 52 -46.37 17.73 14.19
C THR A 52 -45.26 16.71 14.37
N THR A 53 -45.59 15.40 14.34
CA THR A 53 -44.59 14.33 14.39
C THR A 53 -43.67 14.36 13.17
N LEU A 54 -44.24 14.59 11.98
CA LEU A 54 -43.48 14.67 10.73
C LEU A 54 -42.55 15.89 10.74
N LEU A 55 -43.04 17.06 11.15
CA LEU A 55 -42.26 18.29 11.29
C LEU A 55 -41.15 18.17 12.32
N PHE A 56 -41.42 17.58 13.48
CA PHE A 56 -40.40 17.37 14.51
C PHE A 56 -39.34 16.38 14.04
N THR A 57 -39.74 15.30 13.37
CA THR A 57 -38.81 14.30 12.83
C THR A 57 -37.93 14.91 11.73
N LEU A 58 -38.53 15.65 10.79
CA LEU A 58 -37.79 16.36 9.74
C LEU A 58 -36.88 17.45 10.33
N GLY A 59 -37.34 18.17 11.35
CA GLY A 59 -36.56 19.16 12.09
C GLY A 59 -35.39 18.53 12.85
N ALA A 60 -35.57 17.36 13.48
CA ALA A 60 -34.50 16.62 14.16
C ALA A 60 -33.50 16.03 13.16
N VAL A 61 -33.96 15.52 12.02
CA VAL A 61 -33.09 15.05 10.92
C VAL A 61 -32.31 16.22 10.31
N TRP A 62 -32.97 17.37 10.11
CA TRP A 62 -32.33 18.58 9.62
C TRP A 62 -31.31 19.13 10.64
N LEU A 63 -31.67 19.22 11.92
CA LEU A 63 -30.79 19.69 13.00
C LEU A 63 -29.59 18.75 13.17
N LYS A 64 -29.80 17.44 13.06
CA LYS A 64 -28.71 16.46 13.00
C LYS A 64 -27.87 16.67 11.73
N GLY A 65 -28.48 16.91 10.58
CA GLY A 65 -27.76 17.26 9.34
C GLY A 65 -26.92 18.52 9.47
N PHE A 66 -27.45 19.56 10.14
CA PHE A 66 -26.85 20.87 10.34
C PHE A 66 -25.71 20.85 11.39
N LEU A 67 -25.94 20.21 12.54
CA LEU A 67 -24.94 20.07 13.61
C LEU A 67 -23.76 19.18 13.18
N PHE A 68 -24.01 18.23 12.28
CA PHE A 68 -22.97 17.34 11.73
C PHE A 68 -22.56 17.72 10.30
N GLN A 69 -22.97 18.89 9.81
CA GLN A 69 -22.51 19.44 8.52
C GLN A 69 -21.04 19.86 8.65
N LYS A 70 -20.24 19.57 7.63
CA LYS A 70 -18.77 19.72 7.64
C LYS A 70 -18.28 21.15 7.92
N GLU A 71 -19.15 22.15 7.74
CA GLU A 71 -18.81 23.59 7.74
C GLU A 71 -18.89 24.28 9.13
N SER A 72 -19.58 23.70 10.12
CA SER A 72 -19.83 24.37 11.42
C SER A 72 -18.64 24.31 12.42
N LYS A 73 -17.48 23.76 12.02
CA LYS A 73 -16.24 23.68 12.85
C LYS A 73 -15.26 24.87 12.64
N CYS A 74 -15.76 26.07 12.30
CA CYS A 74 -14.95 27.17 11.75
C CYS A 74 -13.80 27.71 12.64
N TYR A 75 -13.92 27.71 13.99
CA TYR A 75 -12.87 28.30 14.85
C TYR A 75 -11.72 27.35 15.23
N LEU A 76 -12.00 26.06 15.46
CA LEU A 76 -10.95 25.05 15.64
C LEU A 76 -10.26 24.75 14.28
N SER A 77 -11.01 24.90 13.19
CA SER A 77 -10.56 24.79 11.80
C SER A 77 -9.45 25.76 11.46
N LEU A 78 -9.53 27.06 11.79
CA LEU A 78 -8.53 28.05 11.34
C LEU A 78 -7.10 27.78 11.83
N ARG A 79 -6.92 27.37 13.10
CA ARG A 79 -5.59 27.06 13.65
C ARG A 79 -5.03 25.76 13.05
N ILE A 80 -5.89 24.77 12.85
CA ILE A 80 -5.55 23.51 12.21
C ILE A 80 -5.21 23.75 10.72
N GLN A 81 -5.98 24.58 10.03
CA GLN A 81 -5.78 24.96 8.64
C GLN A 81 -4.47 25.72 8.45
N ASN A 82 -4.12 26.63 9.36
CA ASN A 82 -2.83 27.31 9.32
C ASN A 82 -1.65 26.35 9.52
N GLN A 83 -1.79 25.35 10.40
CA GLN A 83 -0.76 24.31 10.53
C GLN A 83 -0.69 23.39 9.30
N LEU A 84 -1.84 23.09 8.69
CA LEU A 84 -1.94 22.33 7.44
C LEU A 84 -1.26 23.07 6.28
N ASN A 85 -1.59 24.34 6.09
CA ASN A 85 -0.98 25.21 5.07
C ASN A 85 0.53 25.33 5.28
N LYS A 86 0.98 25.52 6.52
CA LYS A 86 2.41 25.52 6.84
C LYS A 86 3.08 24.19 6.50
N ALA A 87 2.44 23.06 6.82
CA ALA A 87 2.98 21.75 6.46
C ALA A 87 3.04 21.55 4.95
N LEU A 88 2.04 22.05 4.20
CA LEU A 88 2.04 22.06 2.73
C LEU A 88 3.15 22.93 2.16
N ASP A 89 3.38 24.12 2.71
CA ASP A 89 4.48 25.01 2.33
C ASP A 89 5.85 24.33 2.59
N ASP A 90 6.04 23.75 3.77
CA ASP A 90 7.26 23.04 4.15
C ASP A 90 7.51 21.82 3.23
N MET A 91 6.45 21.07 2.88
CA MET A 91 6.53 19.97 1.91
C MET A 91 6.86 20.46 0.50
N SER A 92 6.21 21.52 0.03
CA SER A 92 6.47 22.13 -1.28
C SER A 92 7.93 22.57 -1.39
N MET A 93 8.47 23.21 -0.35
CA MET A 93 9.90 23.55 -0.27
C MET A 93 10.80 22.32 -0.30
N SER A 94 10.45 21.25 0.43
CA SER A 94 11.25 20.02 0.47
C SER A 94 11.19 19.23 -0.86
N LEU A 95 10.11 19.37 -1.63
CA LEU A 95 9.91 18.71 -2.92
C LEU A 95 10.50 19.51 -4.09
N CYS A 96 10.66 20.82 -3.94
CA CYS A 96 11.35 21.66 -4.92
C CYS A 96 12.83 21.29 -4.94
N THR A 97 13.21 20.41 -5.87
CA THR A 97 14.59 19.96 -6.05
C THR A 97 15.38 20.78 -7.06
N LEU A 98 14.76 21.81 -7.66
CA LEU A 98 15.42 22.65 -8.67
C LEU A 98 16.70 23.28 -8.11
N LYS A 99 17.80 23.15 -8.86
CA LYS A 99 19.05 23.85 -8.57
C LYS A 99 18.94 25.31 -8.98
N GLU A 100 19.84 26.14 -8.44
CA GLU A 100 19.94 27.55 -8.81
C GLU A 100 20.12 27.70 -10.33
N GLY A 101 19.33 28.57 -10.95
CA GLY A 101 19.31 28.81 -12.39
C GLY A 101 18.40 27.89 -13.20
N MET A 102 17.85 26.81 -12.62
CA MET A 102 16.88 25.95 -13.31
C MET A 102 15.46 26.50 -13.24
N CYS A 103 14.69 26.28 -14.30
CA CYS A 103 13.28 26.67 -14.37
C CYS A 103 12.41 25.57 -14.99
N TYR A 104 11.12 25.59 -14.64
CA TYR A 104 10.15 24.71 -15.28
C TYR A 104 9.87 25.17 -16.71
N THR A 105 9.93 24.24 -17.65
CA THR A 105 9.42 24.45 -19.02
C THR A 105 7.90 24.33 -18.99
N LYS A 106 7.19 25.46 -19.08
CA LYS A 106 5.71 25.52 -19.02
C LYS A 106 5.03 25.50 -20.39
N LEU A 107 5.78 25.79 -21.46
CA LEU A 107 5.30 25.84 -22.84
C LEU A 107 6.18 24.95 -23.71
N LEU A 108 5.60 24.42 -24.79
CA LEU A 108 6.38 23.78 -25.85
C LEU A 108 7.32 24.82 -26.49
N PRO A 109 8.58 24.45 -26.81
CA PRO A 109 9.47 25.36 -27.50
C PRO A 109 8.92 25.65 -28.91
N ALA A 110 8.99 26.90 -29.35
CA ALA A 110 8.49 27.31 -30.67
C ALA A 110 9.22 26.59 -31.83
N GLN A 111 10.45 26.16 -31.58
CA GLN A 111 11.25 25.32 -32.49
C GLN A 111 11.74 24.09 -31.73
N GLY A 112 11.76 22.94 -32.40
CA GLY A 112 12.27 21.71 -31.81
C GLY A 112 13.74 21.86 -31.40
N LEU A 113 14.08 21.37 -30.21
CA LEU A 113 15.47 21.34 -29.76
C LEU A 113 16.29 20.39 -30.63
N THR A 114 17.53 20.76 -30.92
CA THR A 114 18.48 19.84 -31.55
C THR A 114 18.76 18.64 -30.64
N HIS A 115 19.20 17.52 -31.23
CA HIS A 115 19.55 16.32 -30.47
C HIS A 115 20.53 16.60 -29.34
N LYS A 116 21.57 17.41 -29.60
CA LYS A 116 22.55 17.82 -28.59
C LYS A 116 21.90 18.62 -27.46
N GLN A 117 21.11 19.65 -27.77
CA GLN A 117 20.42 20.46 -26.76
C GLN A 117 19.49 19.61 -25.89
N LEU A 118 18.79 18.64 -26.48
CA LEU A 118 17.91 17.74 -25.73
C LEU A 118 18.73 16.83 -24.81
N LEU A 119 19.78 16.20 -25.29
CA LEU A 119 20.65 15.34 -24.46
C LEU A 119 21.31 16.13 -23.32
N ASP A 120 21.77 17.35 -23.59
CA ASP A 120 22.35 18.22 -22.56
C ASP A 120 21.31 18.56 -21.49
N LYS A 121 20.06 18.82 -21.88
CA LYS A 121 18.94 19.06 -20.95
C LYS A 121 18.58 17.82 -20.12
N ILE A 122 18.60 16.62 -20.73
CA ILE A 122 18.39 15.37 -19.98
C ILE A 122 19.50 15.15 -18.95
N ARG A 123 20.77 15.37 -19.32
CA ARG A 123 21.90 15.31 -18.37
C ARG A 123 21.72 16.32 -17.22
N GLU A 124 21.21 17.51 -17.53
CA GLU A 124 20.87 18.53 -16.52
C GLU A 124 19.86 17.97 -15.49
N TYR A 125 18.81 17.30 -15.96
CA TYR A 125 17.78 16.68 -15.12
C TYR A 125 18.32 15.49 -14.32
N GLU A 126 19.24 14.71 -14.89
CA GLU A 126 19.92 13.65 -14.13
C GLU A 126 20.66 14.24 -12.91
N THR A 127 21.16 15.47 -13.00
CA THR A 127 21.79 16.14 -11.86
C THR A 127 20.82 16.52 -10.73
N LEU A 128 19.50 16.57 -10.99
CA LEU A 128 18.45 16.80 -9.97
C LEU A 128 18.20 15.57 -9.10
N SER A 129 18.54 14.40 -9.61
CA SER A 129 18.65 13.22 -8.76
C SER A 129 19.69 13.51 -7.68
N LYS A 130 19.51 12.98 -6.47
CA LYS A 130 20.47 13.12 -5.37
C LYS A 130 21.83 12.45 -5.77
N SER A 131 22.65 13.19 -6.52
CA SER A 131 23.96 12.93 -7.15
C SER A 131 24.04 11.82 -8.24
N PRO A 132 24.84 11.98 -9.32
CA PRO A 132 24.93 11.07 -10.47
C PRO A 132 25.79 9.84 -10.13
N SER A 133 25.41 8.64 -10.59
CA SER A 133 25.76 7.28 -10.10
C SER A 133 25.05 6.80 -8.81
N ALA A 134 24.11 7.63 -8.35
CA ALA A 134 22.88 7.30 -7.64
C ALA A 134 22.98 6.57 -6.29
N TYR A 135 22.54 7.26 -5.25
CA TYR A 135 22.33 6.80 -3.88
C TYR A 135 21.76 5.36 -3.74
N TRP A 136 20.92 4.92 -4.67
CA TRP A 136 20.41 3.54 -4.70
C TRP A 136 21.48 2.49 -5.05
N ALA A 137 22.43 2.78 -5.94
CA ALA A 137 23.47 1.85 -6.39
C ALA A 137 24.40 1.41 -5.24
N LYS A 138 24.53 2.25 -4.20
CA LYS A 138 25.24 1.95 -2.95
C LYS A 138 24.48 1.00 -2.01
N GLY A 139 23.31 0.48 -2.42
CA GLY A 139 22.51 -0.45 -1.65
C GLY A 139 21.88 0.15 -0.38
N LYS A 140 21.66 1.47 -0.36
CA LYS A 140 21.08 2.18 0.80
C LYS A 140 19.59 2.52 0.67
N VAL A 141 18.91 1.99 -0.34
CA VAL A 141 17.48 2.25 -0.60
C VAL A 141 16.69 0.96 -0.47
N SER A 142 15.76 0.93 0.47
CA SER A 142 14.80 -0.17 0.64
C SER A 142 13.95 -0.35 -0.63
N GLY A 143 13.99 -1.55 -1.22
CA GLY A 143 13.24 -1.84 -2.44
C GLY A 143 13.66 -0.93 -3.59
N ALA A 144 12.67 -0.24 -4.19
CA ALA A 144 12.80 0.68 -5.34
C ALA A 144 13.45 0.08 -6.60
N VAL A 145 14.75 -0.21 -6.55
CA VAL A 145 15.57 -0.82 -7.60
C VAL A 145 15.98 -2.23 -7.18
N TYR A 146 15.58 -3.23 -7.99
CA TYR A 146 15.65 -4.64 -7.59
C TYR A 146 16.93 -5.36 -8.04
N TRP A 147 17.59 -4.87 -9.10
CA TRP A 147 18.80 -5.46 -9.66
C TRP A 147 19.94 -4.43 -9.77
N GLY A 148 19.83 -3.48 -10.71
CA GLY A 148 20.80 -2.38 -10.87
C GLY A 148 22.13 -2.75 -11.52
N ASP A 149 22.23 -3.93 -12.14
CA ASP A 149 23.36 -4.32 -12.98
C ASP A 149 23.36 -3.58 -14.32
N GLU A 150 24.52 -3.03 -14.68
CA GLU A 150 24.69 -2.24 -15.89
C GLU A 150 24.54 -3.09 -17.16
N LYS A 151 25.08 -4.33 -17.17
CA LYS A 151 25.02 -5.20 -18.36
C LYS A 151 23.59 -5.62 -18.68
N LEU A 152 22.82 -5.98 -17.65
CA LEU A 152 21.39 -6.24 -17.81
C LEU A 152 20.67 -4.97 -18.29
N THR A 153 20.98 -3.81 -17.71
CA THR A 153 20.35 -2.55 -18.12
C THR A 153 20.60 -2.24 -19.60
N ASP A 154 21.84 -2.39 -20.07
CA ASP A 154 22.23 -2.18 -21.47
C ASP A 154 21.50 -3.13 -22.43
N LEU A 155 21.36 -4.40 -22.04
CA LEU A 155 20.58 -5.38 -22.80
C LEU A 155 19.12 -4.94 -22.92
N LEU A 156 18.51 -4.55 -21.79
CA LEU A 156 17.09 -4.20 -21.74
C LEU A 156 16.77 -2.90 -22.50
N VAL A 157 17.68 -1.91 -22.48
CA VAL A 157 17.53 -0.67 -23.26
C VAL A 157 17.60 -0.97 -24.76
N LYS A 158 18.50 -1.85 -25.20
CA LYS A 158 18.57 -2.28 -26.61
C LYS A 158 17.28 -2.99 -27.03
N VAL A 159 16.82 -3.97 -26.24
CA VAL A 159 15.56 -4.68 -26.50
C VAL A 159 14.38 -3.71 -26.53
N TYR A 160 14.32 -2.76 -25.60
CA TYR A 160 13.28 -1.73 -25.61
C TYR A 160 13.30 -0.90 -26.90
N GLY A 161 14.49 -0.49 -27.36
CA GLY A 161 14.67 0.26 -28.61
C GLY A 161 14.10 -0.46 -29.83
N GLU A 162 14.35 -1.76 -29.98
CA GLU A 162 13.83 -2.59 -31.08
C GLU A 162 12.29 -2.66 -31.11
N PHE A 163 11.64 -2.50 -29.95
CA PHE A 163 10.20 -2.65 -29.78
C PHE A 163 9.50 -1.34 -29.38
N ALA A 164 10.18 -0.19 -29.49
CA ALA A 164 9.70 1.09 -28.94
C ALA A 164 8.32 1.52 -29.49
N TRP A 165 8.02 1.19 -30.75
CA TRP A 165 6.78 1.57 -31.44
C TRP A 165 5.71 0.49 -31.44
N THR A 166 6.01 -0.67 -30.84
CA THR A 166 5.07 -1.79 -30.88
C THR A 166 3.96 -1.61 -29.86
N ASN A 167 2.72 -1.86 -30.30
CA ASN A 167 1.53 -1.72 -29.47
C ASN A 167 0.70 -3.01 -29.53
N PRO A 168 0.60 -3.81 -28.46
CA PRO A 168 -0.10 -5.09 -28.46
C PRO A 168 -1.63 -4.97 -28.62
N LEU A 169 -2.18 -3.75 -28.70
CA LEU A 169 -3.54 -3.51 -29.20
C LEU A 169 -3.72 -3.97 -30.66
N HIS A 170 -2.64 -3.99 -31.45
CA HIS A 170 -2.63 -4.40 -32.86
C HIS A 170 -1.83 -5.71 -33.02
N PRO A 171 -2.36 -6.87 -32.56
CA PRO A 171 -1.64 -8.14 -32.57
C PRO A 171 -1.39 -8.69 -33.98
N ASP A 172 -2.15 -8.22 -34.97
CA ASP A 172 -1.98 -8.46 -36.41
C ASP A 172 -0.71 -7.77 -36.95
N LEU A 173 -0.45 -6.54 -36.50
CA LEU A 173 0.76 -5.78 -36.88
C LEU A 173 1.98 -6.20 -36.05
N PHE A 174 1.78 -6.55 -34.78
CA PHE A 174 2.86 -6.87 -33.84
C PHE A 174 2.76 -8.28 -33.23
N PRO A 175 2.73 -9.35 -34.05
CA PRO A 175 2.57 -10.71 -33.56
C PRO A 175 3.73 -11.17 -32.68
N GLY A 176 4.94 -10.62 -32.85
CA GLY A 176 6.10 -10.89 -32.02
C GLY A 176 5.91 -10.47 -30.56
N VAL A 177 5.38 -9.25 -30.31
CA VAL A 177 5.07 -8.79 -28.95
C VAL A 177 3.95 -9.61 -28.35
N ARG A 178 2.90 -9.91 -29.12
CA ARG A 178 1.81 -10.80 -28.69
C ARG A 178 2.36 -12.17 -28.26
N LYS A 179 3.31 -12.74 -29.03
CA LYS A 179 3.99 -13.99 -28.69
C LYS A 179 4.71 -13.88 -27.34
N MET A 180 5.57 -12.88 -27.18
CA MET A 180 6.33 -12.66 -25.94
C MET A 180 5.40 -12.47 -24.73
N GLU A 181 4.32 -11.70 -24.88
CA GLU A 181 3.34 -11.49 -23.80
C GLU A 181 2.73 -12.80 -23.31
N ALA A 182 2.31 -13.67 -24.23
CA ALA A 182 1.74 -14.96 -23.87
C ALA A 182 2.77 -15.91 -23.25
N GLU A 183 4.03 -15.86 -23.69
CA GLU A 183 5.11 -16.66 -23.11
C GLU A 183 5.44 -16.20 -21.69
N VAL A 184 5.48 -14.89 -21.42
CA VAL A 184 5.62 -14.34 -20.06
C VAL A 184 4.54 -14.90 -19.13
N VAL A 185 3.28 -14.85 -19.58
CA VAL A 185 2.15 -15.41 -18.81
C VAL A 185 2.33 -16.91 -18.60
N ARG A 186 2.61 -17.69 -19.65
CA ARG A 186 2.70 -19.16 -19.55
C ARG A 186 3.89 -19.60 -18.70
N MET A 187 5.06 -18.98 -18.83
CA MET A 187 6.20 -19.24 -17.96
C MET A 187 5.85 -18.98 -16.50
N THR A 188 5.18 -17.85 -16.22
CA THR A 188 4.82 -17.52 -14.84
C THR A 188 3.76 -18.48 -14.29
N CYS A 189 2.75 -18.87 -15.09
CA CYS A 189 1.82 -19.95 -14.73
C CYS A 189 2.55 -21.26 -14.38
N ALA A 190 3.54 -21.65 -15.19
CA ALA A 190 4.32 -22.86 -14.95
C ALA A 190 5.13 -22.77 -13.64
N LEU A 191 5.76 -21.62 -13.38
CA LEU A 191 6.52 -21.38 -12.14
C LEU A 191 5.63 -21.40 -10.88
N PHE A 192 4.37 -20.99 -10.99
CA PHE A 192 3.35 -21.11 -9.93
C PHE A 192 2.54 -22.41 -10.00
N ASN A 193 3.03 -23.42 -10.73
CA ASN A 193 2.45 -24.77 -10.79
C ASN A 193 0.97 -24.80 -11.24
N GLY A 194 0.57 -23.90 -12.14
CA GLY A 194 -0.84 -23.74 -12.55
C GLY A 194 -1.40 -24.81 -13.48
N GLY A 195 -0.57 -25.70 -14.02
CA GLY A 195 -1.03 -26.71 -15.00
C GLY A 195 -1.57 -26.11 -16.31
N PRO A 196 -2.18 -26.93 -17.18
CA PRO A 196 -2.62 -26.52 -18.52
C PRO A 196 -3.77 -25.49 -18.50
N ASP A 197 -4.67 -25.61 -17.53
CA ASP A 197 -5.89 -24.78 -17.42
C ASP A 197 -5.62 -23.36 -16.95
N SER A 198 -4.52 -23.17 -16.21
CA SER A 198 -4.11 -21.85 -15.76
C SER A 198 -3.83 -20.91 -16.92
N CYS A 199 -4.14 -19.65 -16.69
CA CYS A 199 -4.07 -18.60 -17.68
C CYS A 199 -3.83 -17.24 -17.01
N GLY A 200 -3.64 -16.18 -17.79
CA GLY A 200 -3.42 -14.84 -17.23
C GLY A 200 -3.25 -13.77 -18.29
N THR A 201 -2.81 -12.60 -17.86
CA THR A 201 -2.47 -11.44 -18.71
C THR A 201 -1.31 -10.67 -18.11
N VAL A 202 -0.47 -10.04 -18.95
CA VAL A 202 0.48 -9.02 -18.51
C VAL A 202 -0.30 -7.74 -18.18
N THR A 203 0.15 -7.03 -17.16
CA THR A 203 -0.41 -5.75 -16.68
C THR A 203 0.73 -4.75 -16.45
N SER A 204 0.42 -3.48 -16.28
CA SER A 204 1.42 -2.41 -16.06
C SER A 204 2.13 -2.49 -14.70
N GLY A 205 1.60 -3.27 -13.75
CA GLY A 205 2.18 -3.43 -12.43
C GLY A 205 1.20 -4.09 -11.46
N GLY A 206 1.67 -4.45 -10.27
CA GLY A 206 0.88 -5.19 -9.27
C GLY A 206 -0.41 -4.49 -8.84
N THR A 207 -0.45 -3.16 -8.87
CA THR A 207 -1.71 -2.44 -8.64
C THR A 207 -2.76 -2.77 -9.70
N GLU A 208 -2.40 -2.77 -10.99
CA GLU A 208 -3.34 -3.19 -12.04
C GLU A 208 -3.67 -4.68 -11.91
N SER A 209 -2.70 -5.54 -11.58
CA SER A 209 -2.96 -6.97 -11.36
C SER A 209 -4.01 -7.22 -10.27
N ILE A 210 -3.90 -6.53 -9.13
CA ILE A 210 -4.87 -6.58 -8.03
C ILE A 210 -6.23 -6.03 -8.47
N LEU A 211 -6.25 -4.88 -9.15
CA LEU A 211 -7.48 -4.28 -9.67
C LEU A 211 -8.21 -5.23 -10.63
N MET A 212 -7.49 -5.88 -11.55
CA MET A 212 -8.07 -6.83 -12.49
C MET A 212 -8.69 -8.04 -11.78
N ALA A 213 -8.00 -8.60 -10.77
CA ALA A 213 -8.54 -9.70 -9.97
C ALA A 213 -9.80 -9.29 -9.20
N CYS A 214 -9.78 -8.13 -8.55
CA CYS A 214 -10.94 -7.61 -7.83
C CYS A 214 -12.13 -7.36 -8.77
N LYS A 215 -11.90 -6.74 -9.93
CA LYS A 215 -12.92 -6.51 -10.97
C LYS A 215 -13.51 -7.82 -11.46
N ALA A 216 -12.68 -8.83 -11.76
CA ALA A 216 -13.14 -10.14 -12.21
C ALA A 216 -14.05 -10.81 -11.17
N TYR A 217 -13.67 -10.81 -9.90
CA TYR A 217 -14.48 -11.43 -8.85
C TYR A 217 -15.71 -10.63 -8.46
N ARG A 218 -15.68 -9.31 -8.62
CA ARG A 218 -16.88 -8.47 -8.53
C ARG A 218 -17.90 -8.86 -9.60
N ASP A 219 -17.49 -8.93 -10.86
CA ASP A 219 -18.40 -9.21 -11.97
C ASP A 219 -18.98 -10.62 -11.86
N MET A 220 -18.16 -11.59 -11.45
CA MET A 220 -18.61 -12.95 -11.11
C MET A 220 -19.61 -12.96 -9.94
N ALA A 221 -19.41 -12.11 -8.93
CA ALA A 221 -20.34 -11.98 -7.80
C ALA A 221 -21.67 -11.34 -8.23
N HIS A 222 -21.64 -10.36 -9.14
CA HIS A 222 -22.84 -9.76 -9.72
C HIS A 222 -23.66 -10.78 -10.50
N GLU A 223 -23.03 -11.66 -11.29
CA GLU A 223 -23.74 -12.74 -11.98
C GLU A 223 -24.40 -13.73 -11.00
N ARG A 224 -23.79 -13.94 -9.83
CA ARG A 224 -24.38 -14.71 -8.71
C ARG A 224 -25.48 -13.96 -7.95
N GLY A 225 -25.82 -12.73 -8.35
CA GLY A 225 -26.87 -11.90 -7.74
C GLY A 225 -26.43 -11.02 -6.56
N ILE A 226 -25.12 -10.90 -6.29
CA ILE A 226 -24.59 -10.07 -5.21
C ILE A 226 -24.55 -8.60 -5.65
N LYS A 227 -25.37 -7.74 -5.05
CA LYS A 227 -25.44 -6.31 -5.37
C LYS A 227 -24.32 -5.46 -4.75
N HIS A 228 -23.82 -5.86 -3.59
CA HIS A 228 -22.77 -5.15 -2.85
C HIS A 228 -21.60 -6.09 -2.50
N PRO A 229 -20.74 -6.42 -3.48
CA PRO A 229 -19.62 -7.35 -3.30
C PRO A 229 -18.66 -6.93 -2.18
N GLU A 230 -18.25 -7.90 -1.35
CA GLU A 230 -17.29 -7.70 -0.25
C GLU A 230 -15.93 -8.35 -0.57
N ILE A 231 -14.83 -7.63 -0.32
CA ILE A 231 -13.46 -8.15 -0.30
C ILE A 231 -13.11 -8.43 1.16
N ILE A 232 -12.75 -9.66 1.50
CA ILE A 232 -12.26 -9.99 2.85
C ILE A 232 -10.76 -10.19 2.80
N ALA A 233 -10.03 -9.31 3.48
CA ALA A 233 -8.59 -9.22 3.35
C ALA A 233 -7.91 -8.86 4.70
N PRO A 234 -6.69 -9.35 4.98
CA PRO A 234 -5.89 -8.90 6.13
C PRO A 234 -5.74 -7.37 6.23
N MET A 235 -5.53 -6.81 7.42
CA MET A 235 -5.13 -5.40 7.59
C MET A 235 -3.80 -5.07 6.89
N SER A 236 -2.94 -6.06 6.65
CA SER A 236 -1.62 -5.89 6.02
C SER A 236 -1.62 -5.95 4.50
N VAL A 237 -2.78 -6.17 3.84
CA VAL A 237 -2.81 -6.23 2.37
C VAL A 237 -2.39 -4.91 1.74
N HIS A 238 -1.97 -4.97 0.49
CA HIS A 238 -1.57 -3.78 -0.26
C HIS A 238 -2.73 -2.78 -0.37
N ALA A 239 -2.45 -1.47 -0.27
CA ALA A 239 -3.45 -0.41 -0.43
C ALA A 239 -4.16 -0.39 -1.82
N ALA A 240 -3.73 -1.23 -2.75
CA ALA A 240 -4.43 -1.45 -4.02
C ALA A 240 -5.79 -2.12 -3.82
N PHE A 241 -6.00 -2.87 -2.73
CA PHE A 241 -7.32 -3.41 -2.39
C PHE A 241 -8.29 -2.32 -1.94
N ASP A 242 -7.84 -1.33 -1.16
CA ASP A 242 -8.63 -0.13 -0.85
C ASP A 242 -8.98 0.66 -2.12
N LYS A 243 -7.99 0.81 -3.02
CA LYS A 243 -8.20 1.45 -4.32
C LYS A 243 -9.22 0.67 -5.18
N ALA A 244 -9.14 -0.67 -5.19
CA ALA A 244 -10.09 -1.52 -5.89
C ALA A 244 -11.51 -1.38 -5.31
N ALA A 245 -11.63 -1.42 -3.99
CA ALA A 245 -12.89 -1.21 -3.29
C ALA A 245 -13.52 0.13 -3.65
N HIS A 246 -12.72 1.20 -3.63
CA HIS A 246 -13.16 2.54 -4.03
C HIS A 246 -13.58 2.61 -5.51
N TYR A 247 -12.74 2.17 -6.44
CA TYR A 247 -13.00 2.29 -7.88
C TYR A 247 -14.17 1.43 -8.35
N PHE A 248 -14.34 0.24 -7.76
CA PHE A 248 -15.29 -0.75 -8.25
C PHE A 248 -16.55 -0.87 -7.40
N GLY A 249 -16.71 -0.03 -6.37
CA GLY A 249 -17.88 -0.03 -5.49
C GLY A 249 -18.00 -1.29 -4.63
N MET A 250 -16.87 -1.87 -4.23
CA MET A 250 -16.83 -3.04 -3.34
C MET A 250 -16.59 -2.58 -1.89
N LYS A 251 -17.06 -3.37 -0.93
CA LYS A 251 -16.78 -3.13 0.49
C LYS A 251 -15.57 -3.96 0.93
N LEU A 252 -14.50 -3.29 1.36
CA LEU A 252 -13.32 -3.96 1.94
C LEU A 252 -13.53 -4.19 3.44
N ILE A 253 -13.39 -5.44 3.88
CA ILE A 253 -13.44 -5.85 5.28
C ILE A 253 -12.03 -6.28 5.68
N HIS A 254 -11.36 -5.43 6.47
CA HIS A 254 -10.06 -5.73 7.01
C HIS A 254 -10.12 -6.69 8.19
N ILE A 255 -9.31 -7.75 8.12
CA ILE A 255 -9.17 -8.77 9.15
C ILE A 255 -7.94 -8.48 10.01
N PRO A 256 -8.06 -8.49 11.35
CA PRO A 256 -6.93 -8.23 12.22
C PRO A 256 -5.82 -9.26 12.06
N LEU A 257 -4.60 -8.84 12.39
CA LEU A 257 -3.44 -9.70 12.44
C LEU A 257 -3.23 -10.22 13.86
N ASP A 258 -2.67 -11.42 13.98
CA ASP A 258 -2.10 -11.88 15.24
C ASP A 258 -0.91 -10.99 15.63
N LYS A 259 -0.93 -10.45 16.85
CA LYS A 259 0.04 -9.45 17.31
C LYS A 259 1.48 -9.97 17.39
N LYS A 260 1.67 -11.29 17.49
CA LYS A 260 3.00 -11.90 17.64
C LYS A 260 3.59 -12.29 16.29
N THR A 261 2.80 -12.97 15.47
CA THR A 261 3.22 -13.53 14.18
C THR A 261 3.03 -12.56 13.03
N MET A 262 2.18 -11.54 13.18
CA MET A 262 1.75 -10.61 12.13
C MET A 262 1.11 -11.28 10.91
N LYS A 263 0.63 -12.52 11.09
CA LYS A 263 -0.20 -13.27 10.13
C LYS A 263 -1.66 -12.91 10.33
N VAL A 264 -2.49 -13.02 9.28
CA VAL A 264 -3.94 -12.81 9.42
C VAL A 264 -4.59 -13.82 10.38
N ASP A 265 -5.53 -13.36 11.21
CA ASP A 265 -6.37 -14.24 12.03
C ASP A 265 -7.41 -14.94 11.14
N VAL A 266 -7.13 -16.19 10.77
CA VAL A 266 -8.02 -17.04 9.96
C VAL A 266 -9.38 -17.26 10.62
N LYS A 267 -9.46 -17.29 11.96
CA LYS A 267 -10.75 -17.42 12.66
C LYS A 267 -11.57 -16.14 12.53
N ALA A 268 -10.94 -14.97 12.59
CA ALA A 268 -11.60 -13.69 12.33
C ALA A 268 -12.04 -13.57 10.87
N MET A 269 -11.19 -13.98 9.92
CA MET A 269 -11.55 -14.04 8.51
C MET A 269 -12.80 -14.90 8.29
N ARG A 270 -12.84 -16.11 8.86
CA ARG A 270 -14.01 -16.99 8.78
C ARG A 270 -15.28 -16.33 9.32
N ARG A 271 -15.20 -15.58 10.43
CA ARG A 271 -16.37 -14.89 11.02
C ARG A 271 -16.86 -13.72 10.16
N ALA A 272 -15.99 -13.13 9.35
CA ALA A 272 -16.34 -12.02 8.47
C ALA A 272 -17.00 -12.46 7.16
N ILE A 273 -16.87 -13.73 6.77
CA ILE A 273 -17.51 -14.27 5.56
C ILE A 273 -19.01 -14.10 5.64
N SER A 274 -19.58 -13.51 4.59
CA SER A 274 -21.00 -13.23 4.45
C SER A 274 -21.52 -13.71 3.10
N ARG A 275 -22.83 -13.65 2.89
CA ARG A 275 -23.45 -13.93 1.59
C ARG A 275 -23.01 -12.97 0.46
N ASN A 276 -22.42 -11.84 0.82
CA ASN A 276 -21.96 -10.82 -0.13
C ASN A 276 -20.46 -10.96 -0.46
N THR A 277 -19.74 -11.90 0.17
CA THR A 277 -18.31 -12.06 -0.04
C THR A 277 -18.02 -12.51 -1.47
N ALA A 278 -17.29 -11.67 -2.20
CA ALA A 278 -16.89 -11.92 -3.58
C ALA A 278 -15.49 -12.54 -3.68
N MET A 279 -14.60 -12.24 -2.73
CA MET A 279 -13.26 -12.81 -2.71
C MET A 279 -12.62 -12.80 -1.32
N LEU A 280 -11.74 -13.78 -1.08
CA LEU A 280 -10.78 -13.80 0.01
C LEU A 280 -9.39 -13.39 -0.51
N VAL A 281 -8.56 -12.82 0.36
CA VAL A 281 -7.20 -12.37 0.02
C VAL A 281 -6.19 -12.83 1.07
N CYS A 282 -5.01 -13.24 0.60
CA CYS A 282 -3.79 -13.38 1.39
C CYS A 282 -2.61 -12.72 0.64
N SER A 283 -1.56 -12.37 1.37
CA SER A 283 -0.31 -11.87 0.77
C SER A 283 0.85 -12.86 0.96
N ALA A 284 1.72 -12.93 -0.04
CA ALA A 284 2.86 -13.86 -0.10
C ALA A 284 4.15 -13.15 -0.58
N PRO A 285 4.86 -12.42 0.31
CA PRO A 285 4.44 -11.96 1.64
C PRO A 285 3.73 -10.59 1.59
N GLN A 286 3.13 -10.17 2.70
CA GLN A 286 2.63 -8.80 2.85
C GLN A 286 3.79 -7.77 2.92
N PHE A 287 3.58 -6.62 2.27
CA PHE A 287 4.58 -5.56 2.14
C PHE A 287 5.04 -4.97 3.48
N PRO A 288 4.15 -4.63 4.44
CA PRO A 288 4.58 -3.98 5.67
C PRO A 288 5.65 -4.74 6.47
N HIS A 289 5.43 -6.02 6.77
CA HIS A 289 6.27 -6.79 7.70
C HIS A 289 6.99 -7.99 7.06
N GLY A 290 6.77 -8.27 5.78
CA GLY A 290 7.45 -9.38 5.09
C GLY A 290 6.98 -10.77 5.51
N ILE A 291 5.76 -10.89 6.02
CA ILE A 291 5.19 -12.14 6.53
C ILE A 291 4.36 -12.84 5.46
N MET A 292 4.54 -14.16 5.36
CA MET A 292 3.67 -15.03 4.56
C MET A 292 2.37 -15.27 5.33
N ASP A 293 1.23 -14.91 4.75
CA ASP A 293 -0.07 -15.31 5.30
C ASP A 293 -0.26 -16.84 5.19
N PRO A 294 -1.09 -17.46 6.04
CA PRO A 294 -1.40 -18.89 6.01
C PRO A 294 -2.31 -19.26 4.82
N VAL A 295 -1.75 -19.24 3.61
CA VAL A 295 -2.46 -19.49 2.34
C VAL A 295 -3.25 -20.80 2.37
N VAL A 296 -2.64 -21.89 2.86
CA VAL A 296 -3.28 -23.21 2.95
C VAL A 296 -4.53 -23.18 3.84
N GLU A 297 -4.52 -22.43 4.94
CA GLU A 297 -5.65 -22.35 5.86
C GLU A 297 -6.79 -21.50 5.29
N VAL A 298 -6.47 -20.40 4.63
CA VAL A 298 -7.46 -19.53 3.98
C VAL A 298 -8.06 -20.21 2.75
N ALA A 299 -7.26 -20.99 1.99
CA ALA A 299 -7.77 -21.80 0.89
C ALA A 299 -8.84 -22.80 1.33
N LYS A 300 -8.70 -23.40 2.53
CA LYS A 300 -9.75 -24.28 3.09
C LYS A 300 -11.07 -23.53 3.31
N LEU A 301 -11.02 -22.25 3.70
CA LEU A 301 -12.21 -21.41 3.78
C LEU A 301 -12.78 -21.15 2.38
N ALA A 302 -11.93 -20.76 1.43
CA ALA A 302 -12.33 -20.51 0.04
C ALA A 302 -13.09 -21.70 -0.57
N VAL A 303 -12.54 -22.91 -0.42
CA VAL A 303 -13.18 -24.16 -0.87
C VAL A 303 -14.50 -24.40 -0.12
N LYS A 304 -14.50 -24.32 1.22
CA LYS A 304 -15.68 -24.58 2.04
C LYS A 304 -16.86 -23.67 1.70
N TYR A 305 -16.60 -22.39 1.41
CA TYR A 305 -17.63 -21.39 1.14
C TYR A 305 -17.83 -21.13 -0.36
N ASN A 306 -17.09 -21.80 -1.25
CA ASN A 306 -17.11 -21.60 -2.70
C ASN A 306 -16.91 -20.14 -3.13
N ILE A 307 -15.90 -19.50 -2.53
CA ILE A 307 -15.52 -18.10 -2.74
C ILE A 307 -14.16 -18.07 -3.43
N PRO A 308 -13.97 -17.27 -4.50
CA PRO A 308 -12.66 -17.05 -5.09
C PRO A 308 -11.61 -16.58 -4.07
N PHE A 309 -10.38 -17.05 -4.23
CA PHE A 309 -9.26 -16.73 -3.36
C PHE A 309 -8.07 -16.22 -4.17
N HIS A 310 -7.66 -15.00 -3.86
CA HIS A 310 -6.54 -14.32 -4.47
C HIS A 310 -5.32 -14.35 -3.55
N VAL A 311 -4.17 -14.77 -4.09
CA VAL A 311 -2.88 -14.65 -3.40
C VAL A 311 -2.08 -13.51 -4.03
N ASP A 312 -1.90 -12.43 -3.28
CA ASP A 312 -1.03 -11.33 -3.67
C ASP A 312 0.44 -11.72 -3.45
N ALA A 313 1.07 -12.21 -4.53
CA ALA A 313 2.50 -12.47 -4.59
C ALA A 313 3.24 -11.37 -5.37
N CYS A 314 2.68 -10.15 -5.47
CA CYS A 314 3.29 -9.06 -6.25
C CYS A 314 4.72 -8.81 -5.77
N LEU A 315 4.91 -8.67 -4.46
CA LEU A 315 6.22 -8.43 -3.88
C LEU A 315 7.14 -9.64 -4.00
N GLY A 316 6.76 -10.79 -3.45
CA GLY A 316 7.68 -11.92 -3.26
C GLY A 316 7.66 -12.98 -4.35
N GLY A 317 6.76 -12.89 -5.34
CA GLY A 317 6.47 -13.97 -6.29
C GLY A 317 7.70 -14.61 -6.92
N PHE A 318 8.54 -13.79 -7.55
CA PHE A 318 9.79 -14.22 -8.19
C PHE A 318 10.95 -14.53 -7.22
N LEU A 319 10.68 -14.59 -5.90
CA LEU A 319 11.56 -15.22 -4.91
C LEU A 319 10.94 -16.52 -4.41
N ILE A 320 9.69 -16.47 -3.96
CA ILE A 320 9.04 -17.60 -3.28
C ILE A 320 8.92 -18.84 -4.17
N ILE A 321 8.74 -18.67 -5.48
CA ILE A 321 8.71 -19.78 -6.46
C ILE A 321 10.07 -20.50 -6.61
N PHE A 322 11.17 -19.86 -6.23
CA PHE A 322 12.52 -20.42 -6.30
C PHE A 322 13.11 -20.78 -4.93
N MET A 323 12.41 -20.51 -3.83
CA MET A 323 12.90 -20.72 -2.46
C MET A 323 13.35 -22.16 -2.21
N GLU A 324 12.54 -23.15 -2.62
CA GLU A 324 12.86 -24.56 -2.44
C GLU A 324 14.18 -24.93 -3.14
N LYS A 325 14.32 -24.54 -4.41
CA LYS A 325 15.56 -24.74 -5.20
C LYS A 325 16.75 -23.93 -4.67
N ALA A 326 16.49 -22.80 -4.00
CA ALA A 326 17.51 -22.00 -3.32
C ALA A 326 17.94 -22.59 -1.96
N GLY A 327 17.30 -23.67 -1.48
CA GLY A 327 17.60 -24.33 -0.21
C GLY A 327 16.80 -23.80 0.98
N PHE A 328 15.71 -23.07 0.73
CA PHE A 328 14.84 -22.51 1.75
C PHE A 328 13.46 -23.15 1.71
N LYS A 329 13.01 -23.68 2.85
CA LYS A 329 11.66 -24.24 2.99
C LYS A 329 10.63 -23.11 3.11
N LEU A 330 9.48 -23.30 2.48
CA LEU A 330 8.27 -22.48 2.62
C LEU A 330 7.04 -23.38 2.53
N ASP A 331 5.97 -23.00 3.22
CA ASP A 331 4.67 -23.64 3.05
C ASP A 331 4.11 -23.38 1.63
N PRO A 332 3.28 -24.30 1.08
CA PRO A 332 2.64 -24.09 -0.21
C PRO A 332 1.80 -22.80 -0.26
N PHE A 333 1.91 -22.06 -1.36
CA PHE A 333 1.25 -20.77 -1.55
C PHE A 333 0.62 -20.56 -2.95
N ASP A 334 0.87 -21.47 -3.89
CA ASP A 334 0.54 -21.30 -5.31
C ASP A 334 -0.66 -22.17 -5.74
N PHE A 335 -0.84 -22.40 -7.04
CA PHE A 335 -1.97 -23.16 -7.58
C PHE A 335 -1.98 -24.65 -7.17
N ARG A 336 -0.91 -25.17 -6.53
CA ARG A 336 -0.95 -26.50 -5.87
C ARG A 336 -1.91 -26.52 -4.68
N VAL A 337 -2.21 -25.35 -4.10
CA VAL A 337 -3.14 -25.24 -2.97
C VAL A 337 -4.57 -25.18 -3.50
N ASN A 338 -5.31 -26.29 -3.34
CA ASN A 338 -6.72 -26.34 -3.71
C ASN A 338 -7.52 -25.23 -3.01
N GLY A 339 -8.13 -24.36 -3.82
CA GLY A 339 -8.83 -23.16 -3.38
C GLY A 339 -8.24 -21.86 -3.93
N VAL A 340 -6.95 -21.82 -4.28
CA VAL A 340 -6.32 -20.64 -4.90
C VAL A 340 -6.84 -20.50 -6.34
N THR A 341 -7.53 -19.39 -6.62
CA THR A 341 -8.14 -19.14 -7.93
C THR A 341 -7.43 -18.06 -8.74
N SER A 342 -6.64 -17.20 -8.10
CA SER A 342 -5.74 -16.26 -8.79
C SER A 342 -4.52 -15.88 -7.98
N ILE A 343 -3.48 -15.44 -8.69
CA ILE A 343 -2.20 -14.98 -8.14
C ILE A 343 -1.75 -13.75 -8.93
N SER A 344 -1.29 -12.70 -8.26
CA SER A 344 -0.57 -11.60 -8.90
C SER A 344 0.93 -11.67 -8.59
N ALA A 345 1.79 -11.38 -9.57
CA ALA A 345 3.24 -11.43 -9.40
C ALA A 345 3.97 -10.37 -10.25
N ASP A 346 4.76 -9.50 -9.61
CA ASP A 346 5.42 -8.40 -10.32
C ASP A 346 6.72 -8.87 -10.96
N THR A 347 6.73 -8.92 -12.29
CA THR A 347 7.96 -9.11 -13.08
C THR A 347 8.92 -7.93 -12.91
N HIS A 348 8.44 -6.70 -12.66
CA HIS A 348 9.29 -5.51 -12.44
C HIS A 348 9.90 -5.40 -11.03
N LYS A 349 9.64 -6.39 -10.16
CA LYS A 349 10.25 -6.51 -8.82
C LYS A 349 11.38 -7.54 -8.88
N TYR A 350 11.21 -8.71 -8.25
CA TYR A 350 12.22 -9.78 -8.30
C TYR A 350 12.21 -10.59 -9.60
N GLY A 351 11.29 -10.30 -10.54
CA GLY A 351 11.45 -10.74 -11.92
C GLY A 351 12.54 -9.95 -12.65
N TYR A 352 12.98 -8.83 -12.08
CA TYR A 352 14.04 -7.93 -12.54
C TYR A 352 13.79 -7.25 -13.89
N ALA A 353 12.57 -7.35 -14.41
CA ALA A 353 12.14 -6.66 -15.61
C ALA A 353 12.10 -5.13 -15.39
N PRO A 354 12.07 -4.32 -16.46
CA PRO A 354 11.86 -2.89 -16.35
C PRO A 354 10.55 -2.54 -15.64
N LYS A 355 10.50 -1.35 -15.03
CA LYS A 355 9.25 -0.80 -14.46
C LYS A 355 8.17 -0.75 -15.55
N GLY A 356 6.93 -1.03 -15.14
CA GLY A 356 5.79 -1.08 -16.06
C GLY A 356 5.32 -2.49 -16.46
N SER A 357 5.76 -3.55 -15.77
CA SER A 357 5.33 -4.93 -16.04
C SER A 357 4.97 -5.73 -14.78
N SER A 358 3.89 -6.50 -14.84
CA SER A 358 3.44 -7.50 -13.85
C SER A 358 2.55 -8.54 -14.54
N VAL A 359 2.19 -9.62 -13.85
CA VAL A 359 1.15 -10.56 -14.30
C VAL A 359 0.04 -10.74 -13.27
N VAL A 360 -1.18 -10.93 -13.78
CA VAL A 360 -2.28 -11.54 -13.04
C VAL A 360 -2.60 -12.90 -13.66
N LEU A 361 -2.62 -13.93 -12.84
CA LEU A 361 -2.84 -15.32 -13.21
C LEU A 361 -4.13 -15.82 -12.57
N TYR A 362 -4.82 -16.73 -13.26
CA TYR A 362 -6.02 -17.41 -12.81
C TYR A 362 -5.84 -18.91 -12.99
N SER A 363 -6.44 -19.69 -12.09
CA SER A 363 -6.43 -21.15 -12.17
C SER A 363 -7.16 -21.67 -13.41
N GLU A 364 -8.16 -20.94 -13.89
CA GLU A 364 -9.01 -21.33 -15.03
C GLU A 364 -9.45 -20.10 -15.86
N LYS A 365 -9.71 -20.32 -17.16
CA LYS A 365 -10.18 -19.27 -18.08
C LYS A 365 -11.49 -18.61 -17.66
N LYS A 366 -12.39 -19.35 -17.00
CA LYS A 366 -13.70 -18.82 -16.55
C LYS A 366 -13.55 -17.59 -15.66
N PHE A 367 -12.55 -17.57 -14.78
CA PHE A 367 -12.28 -16.40 -13.93
C PHE A 367 -11.72 -15.24 -14.75
N ARG A 368 -10.78 -15.53 -15.65
CA ARG A 368 -10.16 -14.51 -16.51
C ARG A 368 -11.17 -13.84 -17.44
N HIS A 369 -12.19 -14.54 -17.93
CA HIS A 369 -13.20 -13.94 -18.81
C HIS A 369 -13.93 -12.76 -18.15
N TYR A 370 -14.20 -12.81 -16.83
CA TYR A 370 -14.78 -11.69 -16.10
C TYR A 370 -13.86 -10.47 -16.01
N GLN A 371 -12.56 -10.63 -16.22
CA GLN A 371 -11.64 -9.50 -16.20
C GLN A 371 -11.76 -8.66 -17.48
N TYR A 372 -12.05 -9.29 -18.62
CA TYR A 372 -12.06 -8.62 -19.92
C TYR A 372 -13.11 -7.52 -20.00
N PHE A 373 -12.85 -6.56 -20.90
CA PHE A 373 -13.84 -5.58 -21.34
C PHE A 373 -14.11 -5.82 -22.83
N VAL A 374 -15.38 -5.79 -23.21
CA VAL A 374 -15.83 -5.95 -24.60
C VAL A 374 -16.95 -4.94 -24.87
N ALA A 375 -16.80 -4.17 -25.95
CA ALA A 375 -17.83 -3.26 -26.47
C ALA A 375 -18.17 -3.69 -27.91
N PRO A 376 -19.20 -4.55 -28.09
CA PRO A 376 -19.56 -5.08 -29.40
C PRO A 376 -20.21 -4.04 -30.33
N ASP A 377 -20.91 -3.06 -29.76
CA ASP A 377 -21.74 -2.09 -30.50
C ASP A 377 -21.05 -0.73 -30.72
N TRP A 378 -19.75 -0.62 -30.44
CA TRP A 378 -19.02 0.63 -30.61
C TRP A 378 -18.83 0.97 -32.11
N GLN A 379 -19.12 2.21 -32.50
CA GLN A 379 -19.06 2.66 -33.91
C GLN A 379 -17.67 2.57 -34.54
N GLY A 380 -16.60 2.50 -33.74
CA GLY A 380 -15.22 2.27 -34.22
C GLY A 380 -14.90 0.81 -34.56
N GLY A 381 -15.88 -0.09 -34.44
CA GLY A 381 -15.72 -1.54 -34.57
C GLY A 381 -15.74 -2.25 -33.22
N ILE A 382 -15.81 -3.58 -33.23
CA ILE A 382 -15.79 -4.38 -32.01
C ILE A 382 -14.49 -4.09 -31.25
N TYR A 383 -14.62 -3.61 -30.01
CA TYR A 383 -13.48 -3.33 -29.14
C TYR A 383 -13.38 -4.35 -28.01
N ALA A 384 -12.19 -4.89 -27.78
CA ALA A 384 -11.92 -5.79 -26.66
C ALA A 384 -10.54 -5.51 -26.05
N SER A 385 -10.46 -5.47 -24.73
CA SER A 385 -9.19 -5.32 -24.00
C SER A 385 -9.03 -6.38 -22.90
N PRO A 386 -7.81 -6.93 -22.74
CA PRO A 386 -7.55 -7.96 -21.74
C PRO A 386 -7.30 -7.41 -20.32
N SER A 387 -6.95 -6.13 -20.22
CA SER A 387 -6.65 -5.40 -18.98
C SER A 387 -7.18 -3.96 -19.05
N MET A 388 -6.76 -3.07 -18.12
CA MET A 388 -7.29 -1.70 -18.01
C MET A 388 -6.98 -0.83 -19.23
N ALA A 389 -5.83 -1.03 -19.87
CA ALA A 389 -5.37 -0.19 -20.97
C ALA A 389 -5.79 -0.72 -22.35
N GLY A 390 -5.98 0.21 -23.29
CA GLY A 390 -6.04 -0.07 -24.73
C GLY A 390 -4.64 -0.17 -25.31
N SER A 391 -4.09 0.95 -25.77
CA SER A 391 -2.69 1.03 -26.23
C SER A 391 -1.71 0.79 -25.08
N ARG A 392 -0.66 -0.01 -25.31
CA ARG A 392 0.33 -0.39 -24.30
C ARG A 392 1.76 -0.37 -24.88
N PRO A 393 2.80 -0.16 -24.05
CA PRO A 393 4.18 -0.12 -24.52
C PRO A 393 4.74 -1.53 -24.75
N GLY A 394 4.75 -2.00 -26.00
CA GLY A 394 5.26 -3.32 -26.35
C GLY A 394 6.75 -3.51 -26.05
N GLY A 395 7.54 -2.43 -26.03
CA GLY A 395 8.94 -2.45 -25.59
C GLY A 395 9.14 -2.96 -24.16
N ILE A 396 8.20 -2.67 -23.24
CA ILE A 396 8.27 -3.17 -21.85
C ILE A 396 7.97 -4.67 -21.78
N ILE A 397 7.03 -5.16 -22.60
CA ILE A 397 6.73 -6.59 -22.71
C ILE A 397 7.94 -7.34 -23.26
N ALA A 398 8.55 -6.82 -24.33
CA ALA A 398 9.75 -7.41 -24.93
C ALA A 398 10.91 -7.49 -23.93
N ALA A 399 11.19 -6.39 -23.23
CA ALA A 399 12.25 -6.36 -22.22
C ALA A 399 11.95 -7.27 -21.02
N CYS A 400 10.69 -7.41 -20.61
CA CYS A 400 10.28 -8.37 -19.58
C CYS A 400 10.56 -9.81 -20.01
N TRP A 401 10.16 -10.18 -21.23
CA TRP A 401 10.44 -11.50 -21.79
C TRP A 401 11.95 -11.76 -21.89
N ALA A 402 12.71 -10.78 -22.40
CA ALA A 402 14.17 -10.88 -22.51
C ALA A 402 14.84 -11.06 -21.14
N THR A 403 14.34 -10.38 -20.10
CA THR A 403 14.84 -10.56 -18.73
C THR A 403 14.65 -12.00 -18.27
N MET A 404 13.44 -12.56 -18.42
CA MET A 404 13.16 -13.94 -17.99
C MET A 404 14.03 -14.96 -18.73
N MET A 405 14.23 -14.76 -20.03
CA MET A 405 15.10 -15.60 -20.85
C MET A 405 16.58 -15.49 -20.46
N HIS A 406 17.05 -14.27 -20.19
CA HIS A 406 18.44 -14.02 -19.82
C HIS A 406 18.76 -14.57 -18.43
N MET A 407 17.85 -14.37 -17.48
CA MET A 407 18.00 -14.85 -16.11
C MET A 407 18.00 -16.38 -16.06
N GLY A 408 17.05 -17.00 -16.78
CA GLY A 408 16.79 -18.43 -16.65
C GLY A 408 16.44 -18.84 -15.22
N GLU A 409 16.18 -20.13 -15.01
CA GLU A 409 15.88 -20.63 -13.66
C GLU A 409 17.09 -20.49 -12.72
N ASN A 410 18.29 -20.81 -13.20
CA ASN A 410 19.53 -20.76 -12.42
C ASN A 410 19.84 -19.35 -11.90
N GLY A 411 19.65 -18.31 -12.73
CA GLY A 411 19.86 -16.93 -12.31
C GLY A 411 18.88 -16.49 -11.24
N TYR A 412 17.59 -16.85 -11.37
CA TYR A 412 16.59 -16.55 -10.34
C TYR A 412 16.83 -17.31 -9.03
N VAL A 413 17.25 -18.58 -9.09
CA VAL A 413 17.60 -19.37 -7.90
C VAL A 413 18.78 -18.76 -7.16
N GLU A 414 19.83 -18.35 -7.88
CA GLU A 414 21.00 -17.70 -7.27
C GLU A 414 20.67 -16.32 -6.69
N ALA A 415 19.88 -15.52 -7.41
CA ALA A 415 19.41 -14.23 -6.90
C ALA A 415 18.56 -14.40 -5.63
N THR A 416 17.68 -15.40 -5.60
CA THR A 416 16.88 -15.76 -4.43
C THR A 416 17.75 -16.14 -3.25
N ARG A 417 18.78 -16.98 -3.48
CA ARG A 417 19.76 -17.36 -2.46
C ARG A 417 20.43 -16.15 -1.83
N LYS A 418 20.90 -15.21 -2.64
CA LYS A 418 21.57 -13.98 -2.20
C LYS A 418 20.63 -13.05 -1.42
N VAL A 419 19.46 -12.75 -1.98
CA VAL A 419 18.50 -11.81 -1.37
C VAL A 419 17.99 -12.36 -0.03
N VAL A 420 17.53 -13.61 0.00
CA VAL A 420 16.95 -14.20 1.21
C VAL A 420 18.02 -14.49 2.26
N GLY A 421 19.21 -14.94 1.84
CA GLY A 421 20.37 -15.07 2.74
C GLY A 421 20.73 -13.74 3.40
N THR A 422 20.72 -12.65 2.64
CA THR A 422 20.98 -11.30 3.15
C THR A 422 19.88 -10.82 4.11
N ALA A 423 18.60 -11.04 3.78
CA ALA A 423 17.48 -10.70 4.66
C ALA A 423 17.55 -11.48 5.99
N ARG A 424 17.88 -12.78 5.94
CA ARG A 424 18.10 -13.61 7.15
C ARG A 424 19.27 -13.10 7.99
N LYS A 425 20.36 -12.67 7.37
CA LYS A 425 21.51 -12.05 8.05
C LYS A 425 21.10 -10.76 8.77
N ILE A 426 20.36 -9.87 8.10
CA ILE A 426 19.84 -8.64 8.69
C ILE A 426 18.91 -8.98 9.87
N LYS A 427 17.91 -9.86 9.66
CA LYS A 427 17.01 -10.33 10.73
C LYS A 427 17.78 -10.82 11.97
N ALA A 428 18.78 -11.68 11.77
CA ALA A 428 19.59 -12.22 12.85
C ALA A 428 20.47 -11.16 13.53
N GLY A 429 21.00 -10.20 12.77
CA GLY A 429 21.78 -9.08 13.29
C GLY A 429 20.94 -8.14 14.17
N ILE A 430 19.75 -7.76 13.70
CA ILE A 430 18.86 -6.85 14.44
C ILE A 430 18.35 -7.49 15.73
N ARG A 431 17.98 -8.79 15.71
CA ARG A 431 17.52 -9.51 16.92
C ARG A 431 18.56 -9.56 18.05
N LYS A 432 19.84 -9.26 17.78
CA LYS A 432 20.92 -9.21 18.77
C LYS A 432 21.17 -7.80 19.34
N ILE A 433 20.40 -6.79 18.91
CA ILE A 433 20.55 -5.41 19.36
C ILE A 433 19.54 -5.14 20.47
N ASP A 434 20.02 -4.81 21.67
CA ASP A 434 19.16 -4.49 22.81
C ASP A 434 18.26 -3.29 22.50
N GLY A 435 16.98 -3.38 22.89
CA GLY A 435 15.97 -2.37 22.61
C GLY A 435 15.35 -2.45 21.21
N MET A 436 15.71 -3.45 20.40
CA MET A 436 15.13 -3.68 19.08
C MET A 436 14.45 -5.05 18.98
N PHE A 437 13.42 -5.13 18.13
CA PHE A 437 12.85 -6.39 17.70
C PHE A 437 12.53 -6.38 16.19
N VAL A 438 12.32 -7.58 15.64
CA VAL A 438 11.81 -7.77 14.28
C VAL A 438 10.35 -8.21 14.39
N PHE A 439 9.47 -7.57 13.62
CA PHE A 439 8.05 -7.92 13.59
C PHE A 439 7.84 -9.31 12.98
N GLY A 440 7.21 -10.23 13.72
CA GLY A 440 6.97 -11.60 13.29
C GLY A 440 8.25 -12.38 12.98
N ASP A 441 8.18 -13.28 12.01
CA ASP A 441 9.34 -13.98 11.48
C ASP A 441 9.36 -13.92 9.95
N PRO A 442 9.90 -12.84 9.35
CA PRO A 442 9.95 -12.73 7.89
C PRO A 442 10.90 -13.77 7.29
N GLU A 443 10.42 -14.44 6.25
CA GLU A 443 11.09 -15.58 5.62
C GLU A 443 11.72 -15.25 4.26
N VAL A 444 11.29 -14.12 3.66
CA VAL A 444 11.62 -13.73 2.28
C VAL A 444 12.58 -12.52 2.30
N SER A 445 12.19 -11.36 1.76
CA SER A 445 13.12 -10.25 1.51
C SER A 445 12.90 -9.00 2.38
N VAL A 446 11.75 -8.87 3.04
CA VAL A 446 11.44 -7.69 3.85
C VAL A 446 11.67 -7.97 5.33
N VAL A 447 12.32 -7.04 6.02
CA VAL A 447 12.53 -7.10 7.47
C VAL A 447 12.03 -5.82 8.11
N ALA A 448 10.93 -5.90 8.86
CA ALA A 448 10.37 -4.78 9.62
C ALA A 448 10.91 -4.75 11.05
N LEU A 449 11.27 -3.56 11.52
CA LEU A 449 11.99 -3.29 12.76
C LEU A 449 11.10 -2.48 13.70
N GLY A 450 11.13 -2.80 14.99
CA GLY A 450 10.41 -2.07 16.03
C GLY A 450 11.23 -1.93 17.31
N SER A 451 10.72 -1.12 18.24
CA SER A 451 11.23 -0.96 19.60
C SER A 451 10.08 -0.71 20.55
N ASP A 452 10.13 -1.34 21.73
CA ASP A 452 9.23 -1.05 22.86
C ASP A 452 9.86 -0.06 23.86
N VAL A 453 11.09 0.40 23.58
CA VAL A 453 11.89 1.23 24.51
C VAL A 453 11.99 2.68 24.06
N PHE A 454 12.03 2.93 22.75
CA PHE A 454 12.13 4.27 22.17
C PHE A 454 11.24 4.40 20.92
N ASP A 455 10.97 5.62 20.48
CA ASP A 455 10.23 5.86 19.23
C ASP A 455 11.09 5.46 18.01
N ILE A 456 10.67 4.41 17.30
CA ILE A 456 11.35 3.86 16.12
C ILE A 456 11.60 4.91 15.01
N PHE A 457 10.81 5.98 14.95
CA PHE A 457 11.01 7.05 13.97
C PHE A 457 12.27 7.89 14.24
N ARG A 458 12.80 7.89 15.47
CA ARG A 458 14.14 8.46 15.76
C ARG A 458 15.23 7.69 15.05
N LEU A 459 15.13 6.36 15.02
CA LEU A 459 16.07 5.51 14.27
C LEU A 459 15.93 5.76 12.77
N SER A 460 14.70 5.91 12.24
CA SER A 460 14.47 6.30 10.84
C SER A 460 15.22 7.58 10.45
N ASN A 461 15.08 8.63 11.26
CA ASN A 461 15.77 9.91 11.04
C ASN A 461 17.30 9.77 11.10
N ALA A 462 17.81 9.05 12.10
CA ALA A 462 19.24 8.83 12.28
C ALA A 462 19.87 8.01 11.14
N LEU A 463 19.15 7.02 10.61
CA LEU A 463 19.59 6.26 9.44
C LEU A 463 19.48 7.11 8.16
N THR A 464 18.47 7.96 8.05
CA THR A 464 18.31 8.92 6.93
C THR A 464 19.50 9.89 6.86
N SER A 465 20.00 10.39 7.99
CA SER A 465 21.17 11.26 8.01
C SER A 465 22.47 10.55 7.60
N LYS A 466 22.53 9.22 7.75
CA LYS A 466 23.61 8.37 7.19
C LYS A 466 23.38 7.98 5.72
N GLY A 467 22.31 8.47 5.12
CA GLY A 467 21.93 8.17 3.76
C GLY A 467 21.34 6.78 3.59
N TRP A 468 20.57 6.27 4.55
CA TRP A 468 19.64 5.16 4.31
C TRP A 468 18.25 5.70 3.98
N ASN A 469 17.56 5.12 3.00
CA ASN A 469 16.16 5.42 2.70
C ASN A 469 15.34 4.16 2.96
N LEU A 470 14.67 4.15 4.11
CA LEU A 470 13.84 3.05 4.58
C LEU A 470 12.37 3.43 4.46
N ASN A 471 11.50 2.45 4.31
CA ASN A 471 10.07 2.72 4.35
C ASN A 471 9.63 2.90 5.79
N THR A 472 8.90 3.97 6.04
CA THR A 472 8.26 4.25 7.33
C THR A 472 6.86 3.66 7.33
N LEU A 473 6.53 2.92 8.39
CA LEU A 473 5.27 2.18 8.54
C LEU A 473 4.45 2.74 9.71
N GLN A 474 3.20 2.31 9.78
CA GLN A 474 2.24 2.74 10.81
C GLN A 474 1.26 1.62 11.15
N PHE A 475 0.72 1.68 12.37
CA PHE A 475 -0.26 0.72 12.91
C PHE A 475 0.21 -0.76 12.85
N PRO A 476 1.32 -1.11 13.52
CA PRO A 476 2.07 -0.31 14.51
C PRO A 476 3.20 0.54 13.92
N SER A 477 3.69 1.52 14.69
CA SER A 477 4.89 2.29 14.32
C SER A 477 6.07 1.36 14.06
N SER A 478 6.65 1.46 12.87
CA SER A 478 7.71 0.57 12.42
C SER A 478 8.47 1.20 11.26
N ILE A 479 9.62 0.64 10.93
CA ILE A 479 10.35 0.89 9.68
C ILE A 479 10.74 -0.44 9.07
N HIS A 480 10.85 -0.55 7.76
CA HIS A 480 11.38 -1.76 7.15
C HIS A 480 12.49 -1.51 6.13
N ILE A 481 13.24 -2.58 5.89
CA ILE A 481 14.12 -2.70 4.73
C ILE A 481 13.63 -3.86 3.85
N CYS A 482 13.38 -3.55 2.58
CA CYS A 482 13.10 -4.52 1.53
C CYS A 482 14.41 -4.81 0.79
N VAL A 483 14.99 -6.00 1.06
CA VAL A 483 16.27 -6.43 0.50
C VAL A 483 16.13 -6.74 -0.99
N THR A 484 17.05 -6.21 -1.76
CA THR A 484 17.19 -6.41 -3.21
C THR A 484 18.62 -6.84 -3.53
N MET A 485 18.95 -7.14 -4.79
CA MET A 485 20.32 -7.52 -5.17
C MET A 485 21.37 -6.47 -4.81
N LEU A 486 20.99 -5.19 -4.79
CA LEU A 486 21.88 -4.10 -4.40
C LEU A 486 22.35 -4.21 -2.94
N HIS A 487 21.54 -4.81 -2.07
CA HIS A 487 21.88 -5.02 -0.67
C HIS A 487 22.77 -6.26 -0.45
N THR A 488 22.88 -7.12 -1.47
CA THR A 488 23.70 -8.34 -1.45
C THR A 488 25.16 -8.06 -1.81
N GLN A 489 25.47 -6.82 -2.20
CA GLN A 489 26.84 -6.38 -2.45
C GLN A 489 27.69 -6.50 -1.17
N PRO A 490 29.00 -6.78 -1.28
CA PRO A 490 29.88 -6.95 -0.13
C PRO A 490 29.82 -5.75 0.84
N GLY A 491 29.60 -6.03 2.12
CA GLY A 491 29.65 -5.03 3.19
C GLY A 491 28.37 -4.21 3.40
N VAL A 492 27.40 -4.23 2.48
CA VAL A 492 26.19 -3.38 2.59
C VAL A 492 25.32 -3.81 3.78
N ALA A 493 25.08 -5.12 3.93
CA ALA A 493 24.27 -5.64 5.04
C ALA A 493 24.95 -5.45 6.40
N GLU A 494 26.28 -5.63 6.46
CA GLU A 494 27.09 -5.39 7.65
C GLU A 494 27.07 -3.92 8.04
N GLN A 495 27.21 -3.02 7.06
CA GLN A 495 27.11 -1.58 7.26
C GLN A 495 25.73 -1.20 7.80
N PHE A 496 24.65 -1.78 7.25
CA PHE A 496 23.29 -1.55 7.76
C PHE A 496 23.17 -1.95 9.24
N ILE A 497 23.57 -3.17 9.58
CA ILE A 497 23.49 -3.68 10.97
C ILE A 497 24.35 -2.83 11.91
N SER A 498 25.55 -2.44 11.48
CA SER A 498 26.47 -1.60 12.24
C SER A 498 25.91 -0.19 12.48
N ASP A 499 25.33 0.43 11.45
CA ASP A 499 24.68 1.73 11.56
C ASP A 499 23.48 1.67 12.51
N VAL A 500 22.62 0.65 12.39
CA VAL A 500 21.50 0.46 13.33
C VAL A 500 22.02 0.30 14.76
N LYS A 501 22.99 -0.59 14.99
CA LYS A 501 23.55 -0.82 16.33
C LYS A 501 24.10 0.46 16.96
N ARG A 502 24.82 1.27 16.19
CA ARG A 502 25.41 2.52 16.65
C ARG A 502 24.34 3.56 17.00
N GLU A 503 23.36 3.76 16.13
CA GLU A 503 22.33 4.77 16.34
C GLU A 503 21.37 4.36 17.47
N VAL A 504 21.07 3.06 17.61
CA VAL A 504 20.33 2.56 18.78
C VAL A 504 21.10 2.84 20.07
N ALA A 505 22.41 2.57 20.11
CA ALA A 505 23.22 2.88 21.30
C ALA A 505 23.24 4.38 21.65
N ILE A 506 23.16 5.28 20.67
CA ILE A 506 23.03 6.73 20.88
C ILE A 506 21.64 7.07 21.43
N ILE A 507 20.58 6.57 20.78
CA ILE A 507 19.18 6.81 21.16
C ILE A 507 18.91 6.32 22.58
N MET A 508 19.47 5.16 22.96
CA MET A 508 19.32 4.53 24.27
C MET A 508 19.97 5.32 25.41
N LYS A 509 20.84 6.30 25.14
CA LYS A 509 21.31 7.24 26.18
C LYS A 509 20.16 8.11 26.71
N ASN A 510 19.21 8.47 25.84
CA ASN A 510 18.02 9.27 26.15
C ASN A 510 16.79 8.70 25.42
N PRO A 511 16.23 7.55 25.84
CA PRO A 511 15.20 6.84 25.07
C PRO A 511 13.87 7.62 24.98
N LYS A 512 13.57 8.47 25.96
CA LYS A 512 12.36 9.30 26.04
C LYS A 512 12.46 10.66 25.33
N GLU A 513 13.59 10.96 24.70
CA GLU A 513 13.73 12.19 23.92
C GLU A 513 12.71 12.23 22.77
N LYS A 514 12.16 13.42 22.51
CA LYS A 514 11.11 13.62 21.51
C LYS A 514 11.65 13.46 20.09
N THR A 515 10.87 12.81 19.24
CA THR A 515 11.13 12.70 17.81
C THR A 515 10.96 14.06 17.13
N THR A 516 11.86 14.37 16.19
CA THR A 516 11.86 15.62 15.40
C THR A 516 11.77 15.30 13.90
N GLY A 517 11.71 16.33 13.04
CA GLY A 517 11.75 16.16 11.58
C GLY A 517 10.63 15.30 11.00
N MET A 518 10.93 14.58 9.91
CA MET A 518 9.95 13.74 9.21
C MET A 518 9.37 12.63 10.11
N GLY A 519 10.19 12.03 10.98
CA GLY A 519 9.71 11.03 11.94
C GLY A 519 8.57 11.52 12.84
N ALA A 520 8.61 12.80 13.25
CA ALA A 520 7.55 13.40 14.05
C ALA A 520 6.24 13.53 13.26
N ILE A 521 6.31 13.83 11.96
CA ILE A 521 5.14 13.91 11.08
C ILE A 521 4.44 12.56 11.01
N TYR A 522 5.19 11.46 10.83
CA TYR A 522 4.62 10.10 10.80
C TYR A 522 4.04 9.66 12.14
N GLY A 523 4.67 10.01 13.26
CA GLY A 523 4.11 9.78 14.60
C GLY A 523 2.81 10.56 14.83
N MET A 524 2.78 11.85 14.47
CA MET A 524 1.58 12.68 14.58
C MET A 524 0.46 12.18 13.67
N ALA A 525 0.78 11.81 12.41
CA ALA A 525 -0.19 11.31 11.44
C ALA A 525 -0.95 10.09 11.97
N GLN A 526 -0.32 9.22 12.78
CA GLN A 526 -0.99 8.08 13.41
C GLN A 526 -1.93 8.49 14.54
N SER A 527 -1.58 9.52 15.30
CA SER A 527 -2.36 9.99 16.45
C SER A 527 -3.60 10.79 16.10
N ILE A 528 -3.70 11.32 14.86
CA ILE A 528 -4.84 12.12 14.40
C ILE A 528 -6.09 11.22 14.27
N PRO A 529 -7.16 11.45 15.07
CA PRO A 529 -8.39 10.65 14.99
C PRO A 529 -9.18 10.93 13.72
N ASP A 530 -9.21 12.20 13.28
CA ASP A 530 -9.89 12.61 12.06
C ASP A 530 -9.03 12.31 10.83
N ARG A 531 -9.24 11.14 10.24
CA ARG A 531 -8.46 10.67 9.10
C ARG A 531 -8.65 11.53 7.85
N THR A 532 -9.70 12.36 7.76
CA THR A 532 -9.87 13.24 6.59
C THR A 532 -8.77 14.29 6.50
N MET A 533 -8.21 14.72 7.63
CA MET A 533 -7.07 15.63 7.63
C MET A 533 -5.84 15.00 6.98
N VAL A 534 -5.58 13.72 7.24
CA VAL A 534 -4.45 12.99 6.61
C VAL A 534 -4.69 12.87 5.11
N THR A 535 -5.94 12.66 4.69
CA THR A 535 -6.32 12.68 3.27
C THR A 535 -6.05 14.03 2.62
N GLU A 536 -6.46 15.14 3.25
CA GLU A 536 -6.26 16.49 2.73
C GLU A 536 -4.76 16.85 2.61
N VAL A 537 -3.94 16.53 3.63
CA VAL A 537 -2.48 16.69 3.55
C VAL A 537 -1.90 15.86 2.41
N SER A 538 -2.36 14.63 2.24
CA SER A 538 -1.88 13.73 1.18
C SER A 538 -2.26 14.25 -0.21
N GLN A 539 -3.45 14.82 -0.38
CA GLN A 539 -3.86 15.46 -1.64
C GLN A 539 -2.96 16.66 -1.96
N GLY A 540 -2.74 17.56 -1.00
CA GLY A 540 -1.86 18.70 -1.23
C GLY A 540 -0.40 18.31 -1.47
N PHE A 541 0.09 17.21 -0.86
CA PHE A 541 1.38 16.61 -1.23
C PHE A 541 1.41 16.18 -2.71
N LEU A 542 0.36 15.52 -3.20
CA LEU A 542 0.25 15.12 -4.61
C LEU A 542 0.19 16.33 -5.54
N ASP A 543 -0.52 17.40 -5.16
CA ASP A 543 -0.56 18.65 -5.94
C ASP A 543 0.85 19.28 -6.05
N CYS A 544 1.63 19.22 -4.97
CA CYS A 544 3.01 19.72 -4.97
C CYS A 544 3.91 18.98 -5.98
N LEU A 545 3.68 17.69 -6.24
CA LEU A 545 4.48 16.92 -7.21
C LEU A 545 4.31 17.41 -8.65
N TYR A 546 3.16 18.02 -8.96
CA TYR A 546 2.84 18.56 -10.29
C TYR A 546 2.97 20.09 -10.36
N SER A 547 3.37 20.73 -9.26
CA SER A 547 3.60 22.16 -9.21
C SER A 547 4.77 22.57 -10.11
N THR A 548 4.59 23.65 -10.86
CA THR A 548 5.65 24.32 -11.63
C THR A 548 5.94 25.72 -11.09
N GLU A 549 5.49 25.99 -9.86
CA GLU A 549 5.74 27.24 -9.14
C GLU A 549 7.01 27.11 -8.29
N VAL A 550 7.89 28.10 -8.37
CA VAL A 550 9.13 28.14 -7.57
C VAL A 550 8.85 28.87 -6.25
N PRO A 551 9.05 28.24 -5.07
CA PRO A 551 8.77 28.88 -3.79
C PRO A 551 9.56 30.19 -3.60
N LYS A 552 8.89 31.25 -3.14
CA LYS A 552 9.39 32.64 -3.12
C LYS A 552 10.62 32.92 -2.22
N ILE A 553 11.21 31.93 -1.54
CA ILE A 553 12.30 32.14 -0.57
C ILE A 553 13.69 32.27 -1.22
N GLN A 554 13.91 31.75 -2.43
CA GLN A 554 15.16 31.99 -3.18
C GLN A 554 15.39 33.49 -3.49
N SER A 555 14.35 34.33 -3.44
CA SER A 555 14.48 35.77 -3.70
C SER A 555 15.01 36.60 -2.51
N LYS A 556 15.00 36.09 -1.27
CA LYS A 556 15.46 36.84 -0.09
C LYS A 556 16.98 36.86 0.06
N HIS A 557 17.69 35.81 -0.36
CA HIS A 557 19.17 35.83 -0.38
C HIS A 557 19.72 36.84 -1.41
N HIS A 558 19.01 37.07 -2.52
CA HIS A 558 19.42 38.05 -3.53
C HIS A 558 19.27 39.51 -3.12
N LYS A 559 18.33 39.86 -2.23
CA LYS A 559 18.23 41.25 -1.71
C LYS A 559 19.28 41.55 -0.65
N ASN A 560 19.70 40.57 0.15
CA ASN A 560 20.72 40.79 1.18
C ASN A 560 22.17 40.85 0.61
N GLN A 561 22.46 40.23 -0.53
CA GLN A 561 23.77 40.41 -1.18
C GLN A 561 23.90 41.73 -1.97
N LYS A 562 22.81 42.23 -2.59
CA LYS A 562 22.84 43.55 -3.26
C LYS A 562 22.89 44.73 -2.30
N ASN A 563 22.33 44.60 -1.10
CA ASN A 563 22.39 45.65 -0.07
C ASN A 563 23.74 45.73 0.67
N HIS A 564 24.60 44.70 0.56
CA HIS A 564 25.95 44.74 1.15
C HIS A 564 27.04 45.31 0.22
N MET A 565 26.77 45.50 -1.09
CA MET A 565 27.75 46.09 -2.02
C MET A 565 27.53 47.58 -2.35
N ASN A 566 26.41 48.19 -1.92
CA ASN A 566 26.10 49.60 -2.22
C ASN A 566 26.21 50.55 -1.02
N GLY A 567 26.91 50.14 0.04
CA GLY A 567 26.98 50.86 1.31
C GLY A 567 28.33 51.49 1.67
N ASN A 568 29.25 51.73 0.72
CA ASN A 568 30.49 52.45 1.04
C ASN A 568 31.09 53.16 -0.19
N SER A 569 30.54 54.33 -0.54
CA SER A 569 31.27 55.34 -1.31
C SER A 569 30.69 56.73 -1.04
N LYS A 570 31.20 57.39 0.00
CA LYS A 570 31.39 58.85 0.09
C LYS A 570 32.15 59.20 1.38
N ALA A 571 33.10 60.13 1.25
CA ALA A 571 33.94 60.80 2.25
C ALA A 571 35.32 60.16 2.55
N HIS A 572 36.33 60.45 1.72
CA HIS A 572 37.25 61.58 1.89
C HIS A 572 38.10 61.80 0.64
#